data_AF-A0A355BWL7-F1
#
_entry.id   AF-A0A355BWL7-F1
#
_cell.length_a   1.000
_cell.length_b   1.000
_cell.length_c   1.000
_cell.angle_alpha   90.00
_cell.angle_beta   90.00
_cell.angle_gamma   90.00
#
_symmetry.space_group_name_H-M   'P 1'
#
loop_
_entity.id
_entity.type
_entity.pdbx_description
1 polymer ?
#
loop_
_entity_poly.entity_id
_entity_poly.type
_entity_poly.pdbx_seq_one_letter_code
_entity_poly.pdbx_strand_id
1 'polypeptide(L)'
;GLIAIGGKLIDTATSPRHVSLARLVIAESPRFPELGRIFFDRTSARFTRHIARYIAEHTQHVAALRPTELAEMFAGMLLHHLLFERFCGAPSTLSPARLRRLTEQASELIATSLAGSAVRDLDRRSE
;
A
#
# COMPACT_ATOMS: atom_id res chain seq x y z
N GLY A 1 -1.94 -9.44 -10.76
CA GLY A 1 -2.97 -8.39 -10.72
C GLY A 1 -2.82 -7.58 -9.45
N LEU A 2 -2.81 -6.23 -9.54
CA LEU A 2 -2.82 -5.33 -8.37
C LEU A 2 -3.97 -5.68 -7.40
N ILE A 3 -5.11 -6.10 -7.92
CA ILE A 3 -6.26 -6.50 -7.09
C ILE A 3 -5.93 -7.67 -6.16
N ALA A 4 -5.37 -8.75 -6.70
CA ALA A 4 -5.00 -9.91 -5.88
C ALA A 4 -3.90 -9.57 -4.85
N ILE A 5 -2.95 -8.71 -5.22
CA ILE A 5 -1.87 -8.24 -4.34
C ILE A 5 -2.47 -7.39 -3.19
N GLY A 6 -3.37 -6.46 -3.51
CA GLY A 6 -4.04 -5.60 -2.54
C GLY A 6 -4.90 -6.38 -1.55
N GLY A 7 -5.66 -7.37 -2.02
CA GLY A 7 -6.44 -8.24 -1.14
C GLY A 7 -5.56 -8.99 -0.15
N LYS A 8 -4.47 -9.62 -0.62
CA LYS A 8 -3.52 -10.33 0.24
C LYS A 8 -2.82 -9.41 1.25
N LEU A 9 -2.52 -8.18 0.84
CA LEU A 9 -1.95 -7.15 1.72
C LEU A 9 -2.91 -6.82 2.87
N ILE A 10 -4.18 -6.55 2.55
CA ILE A 10 -5.23 -6.25 3.54
C ILE A 10 -5.42 -7.42 4.50
N ASP A 11 -5.58 -8.64 3.98
CA ASP A 11 -5.78 -9.84 4.81
C ASP A 11 -4.62 -10.06 5.79
N THR A 12 -3.38 -9.87 5.32
CA THR A 12 -2.19 -10.05 6.16
C THR A 12 -2.10 -8.95 7.23
N ALA A 13 -2.19 -7.68 6.80
CA ALA A 13 -1.96 -6.53 7.67
C ALA A 13 -3.07 -6.35 8.72
N THR A 14 -4.30 -6.72 8.38
CA THR A 14 -5.45 -6.61 9.30
C THR A 14 -5.70 -7.87 10.13
N SER A 15 -4.88 -8.92 9.95
CA SER A 15 -5.00 -10.14 10.75
C SER A 15 -4.78 -9.83 12.24
N PRO A 16 -5.51 -10.50 13.16
CA PRO A 16 -5.36 -10.27 14.60
C PRO A 16 -3.90 -10.40 15.08
N ARG A 17 -3.18 -11.40 14.54
CA ARG A 17 -1.78 -11.64 14.86
C ARG A 17 -0.87 -10.47 14.43
N HIS A 18 -1.05 -9.95 13.21
CA HIS A 18 -0.24 -8.85 12.71
C HIS A 18 -0.52 -7.56 13.50
N VAL A 19 -1.79 -7.27 13.77
CA VAL A 19 -2.21 -6.09 14.56
C VAL A 19 -1.64 -6.13 15.97
N SER A 20 -1.70 -7.28 16.66
CA SER A 20 -1.12 -7.43 18.00
C SER A 20 0.39 -7.23 18.01
N LEU A 21 1.09 -7.80 17.02
CA LEU A 21 2.54 -7.62 16.89
C LEU A 21 2.90 -6.15 16.60
N ALA A 22 2.18 -5.50 15.68
CA ALA A 22 2.41 -4.10 15.34
C ALA A 22 2.21 -3.19 16.57
N ARG A 23 1.15 -3.40 17.36
CA ARG A 23 0.91 -2.66 18.60
C ARG A 23 2.04 -2.82 19.60
N LEU A 24 2.51 -4.06 19.82
CA LEU A 24 3.63 -4.34 20.70
C LEU A 24 4.89 -3.59 20.24
N VAL A 25 5.23 -3.71 18.95
CA VAL A 25 6.41 -3.02 18.39
C VAL A 25 6.28 -1.51 18.51
N ILE A 26 5.13 -0.93 18.17
CA ILE A 26 4.89 0.52 18.27
C ILE A 26 5.05 0.99 19.72
N ALA A 27 4.51 0.26 20.69
CA ALA A 27 4.60 0.60 22.11
C ALA A 27 6.05 0.54 22.64
N GLU A 28 6.84 -0.44 22.17
CA GLU A 28 8.20 -0.66 22.63
C GLU A 28 9.26 0.13 21.84
N SER A 29 8.93 0.68 20.67
CA SER A 29 9.86 1.39 19.78
C SER A 29 10.57 2.60 20.42
N PRO A 30 9.95 3.40 21.31
CA PRO A 30 10.66 4.46 22.01
C PRO A 30 11.80 3.96 22.90
N ARG A 31 11.64 2.75 23.47
CA ARG A 31 12.64 2.11 24.33
C ARG A 31 13.65 1.26 23.54
N PHE A 32 13.19 0.63 22.47
CA PHE A 32 13.97 -0.26 21.61
C PHE A 32 13.80 0.10 20.13
N PRO A 33 14.44 1.18 19.64
CA PRO A 33 14.26 1.68 18.27
C PRO A 33 14.59 0.65 17.18
N GLU A 34 15.49 -0.28 17.46
CA GLU A 34 15.89 -1.37 16.56
C GLU A 34 14.71 -2.28 16.22
N LEU A 35 13.79 -2.52 17.18
CA LEU A 35 12.58 -3.31 16.94
C LEU A 35 11.67 -2.66 15.91
N GLY A 36 11.46 -1.33 16.02
CA GLY A 36 10.69 -0.56 15.06
C GLY A 36 11.27 -0.61 13.65
N ARG A 37 12.59 -0.44 13.53
CA ARG A 37 13.30 -0.52 12.24
C ARG A 37 13.19 -1.91 11.61
N ILE A 38 13.47 -2.96 12.39
CA ILE A 38 13.37 -4.36 11.92
C ILE A 38 11.94 -4.66 11.47
N PHE A 39 10.93 -4.22 12.21
CA PHE A 39 9.55 -4.42 11.85
C PHE A 39 9.20 -3.70 10.55
N PHE A 40 9.58 -2.42 10.40
CA PHE A 40 9.35 -1.64 9.19
C PHE A 40 9.99 -2.27 7.95
N ASP A 41 11.27 -2.66 8.06
CA ASP A 41 12.04 -3.25 6.96
C ASP A 41 11.48 -4.59 6.49
N ARG A 42 10.99 -5.40 7.43
CA ARG A 42 10.46 -6.75 7.16
C ARG A 42 9.01 -6.75 6.70
N THR A 43 8.24 -5.72 7.03
CA THR A 43 6.81 -5.63 6.69
C THR A 43 6.59 -4.64 5.56
N SER A 44 6.43 -3.36 5.86
CA SER A 44 6.11 -2.29 4.91
C SER A 44 7.08 -2.26 3.73
N ALA A 45 8.39 -2.22 3.99
CA ALA A 45 9.38 -2.12 2.90
C ALA A 45 9.39 -3.36 1.98
N ARG A 46 9.04 -4.54 2.49
CA ARG A 46 8.94 -5.76 1.66
C ARG A 46 7.70 -5.74 0.77
N PHE A 47 6.55 -5.33 1.29
CA PHE A 47 5.31 -5.26 0.51
C PHE A 47 5.36 -4.16 -0.54
N THR A 48 5.83 -2.97 -0.18
CA THR A 48 6.00 -1.85 -1.12
C THR A 48 6.90 -2.25 -2.28
N ARG A 49 8.05 -2.91 -2.02
CA ARG A 49 8.93 -3.43 -3.09
C ARG A 49 8.23 -4.43 -4.02
N HIS A 50 7.38 -5.29 -3.48
CA HIS A 50 6.65 -6.26 -4.27
C HIS A 50 5.64 -5.59 -5.22
N ILE A 51 4.90 -4.60 -4.72
CA ILE A 51 3.95 -3.80 -5.51
C ILE A 51 4.69 -2.95 -6.56
N ALA A 52 5.77 -2.29 -6.15
CA ALA A 52 6.57 -1.45 -7.05
C ALA A 52 7.13 -2.25 -8.22
N ARG A 53 7.63 -3.47 -7.96
CA ARG A 53 8.08 -4.37 -9.01
C ARG A 53 6.95 -4.76 -9.96
N TYR A 54 5.78 -5.13 -9.42
CA TYR A 54 4.62 -5.44 -10.25
C TYR A 54 4.24 -4.25 -11.16
N ILE A 55 4.21 -3.03 -10.62
CA ILE A 55 3.93 -1.80 -11.39
C ILE A 55 4.97 -1.61 -12.49
N ALA A 56 6.26 -1.73 -12.16
CA ALA A 56 7.35 -1.57 -13.13
C ALA A 56 7.28 -2.59 -14.27
N GLU A 57 6.95 -3.86 -13.98
CA GLU A 57 6.82 -4.92 -14.99
C GLU A 57 5.62 -4.74 -15.92
N HIS A 58 4.58 -4.02 -15.48
CA HIS A 58 3.30 -3.90 -16.19
C HIS A 58 3.00 -2.47 -16.66
N THR A 59 3.98 -1.57 -16.58
CA THR A 59 3.86 -0.19 -17.08
C THR A 59 4.91 0.03 -18.17
N GLN A 60 4.46 0.32 -19.39
CA GLN A 60 5.37 0.57 -20.53
C GLN A 60 5.77 2.05 -20.67
N HIS A 61 5.05 2.95 -20.00
CA HIS A 61 5.31 4.39 -20.07
C HIS A 61 6.01 4.88 -18.81
N VAL A 62 6.91 5.84 -18.99
CA VAL A 62 7.56 6.58 -17.89
C VAL A 62 6.44 7.29 -17.15
N ALA A 63 5.97 6.69 -16.05
CA ALA A 63 5.06 7.38 -15.15
C ALA A 63 5.81 8.58 -14.56
N ALA A 64 5.11 9.70 -14.36
CA ALA A 64 5.66 10.89 -13.73
C ALA A 64 6.07 10.60 -12.27
N LEU A 65 5.51 9.52 -11.70
CA LEU A 65 5.83 8.99 -10.39
C LEU A 65 6.61 7.69 -10.51
N ARG A 66 7.59 7.51 -9.63
CA ARG A 66 8.39 6.29 -9.56
C ARG A 66 7.48 5.13 -9.13
N PRO A 67 7.72 3.88 -9.60
CA PRO A 67 6.93 2.72 -9.19
C PRO A 67 6.85 2.52 -7.66
N THR A 68 7.88 2.94 -6.92
CA THR A 68 7.90 2.92 -5.46
C THR A 68 6.92 3.91 -4.84
N GLU A 69 6.80 5.11 -5.38
CA GLU A 69 5.86 6.13 -4.89
C GLU A 69 4.42 5.68 -5.14
N LEU A 70 4.15 5.13 -6.33
CA LEU A 70 2.84 4.54 -6.65
C LEU A 70 2.50 3.36 -5.74
N ALA A 71 3.49 2.53 -5.39
CA ALA A 71 3.30 1.43 -4.45
C ALA A 71 2.97 1.92 -3.04
N GLU A 72 3.63 2.97 -2.56
CA GLU A 72 3.35 3.60 -1.26
C GLU A 72 1.95 4.23 -1.25
N MET A 73 1.58 4.95 -2.30
CA MET A 73 0.24 5.51 -2.46
C MET A 73 -0.83 4.41 -2.46
N PHE A 74 -0.61 3.34 -3.22
CA PHE A 74 -1.52 2.19 -3.26
C PHE A 74 -1.69 1.55 -1.88
N ALA A 75 -0.58 1.25 -1.19
CA ALA A 75 -0.61 0.68 0.14
C ALA A 75 -1.31 1.61 1.16
N GLY A 76 -1.06 2.92 1.08
CA GLY A 76 -1.71 3.93 1.91
C GLY A 76 -3.23 3.96 1.73
N MET A 77 -3.71 3.96 0.48
CA MET A 77 -5.15 3.91 0.16
C MET A 77 -5.84 2.67 0.74
N LEU A 78 -5.17 1.51 0.70
CA LEU A 78 -5.73 0.27 1.20
C LEU A 78 -5.70 0.17 2.73
N LEU A 79 -4.59 0.56 3.36
CA LEU A 79 -4.30 0.18 4.73
C LEU A 79 -4.55 1.26 5.76
N HIS A 80 -4.43 2.54 5.41
CA HIS A 80 -4.40 3.63 6.41
C HIS A 80 -5.61 3.58 7.35
N HIS A 81 -6.82 3.65 6.78
CA HIS A 81 -8.05 3.68 7.59
C HIS A 81 -8.28 2.36 8.33
N LEU A 82 -8.05 1.23 7.66
CA LEU A 82 -8.26 -0.10 8.26
C LEU A 82 -7.32 -0.34 9.44
N LEU A 83 -6.03 -0.05 9.30
CA LEU A 83 -5.06 -0.23 10.38
C LEU A 83 -5.34 0.72 11.53
N PHE A 84 -5.75 1.95 11.26
CA PHE A 84 -6.11 2.91 12.31
C PHE A 84 -7.28 2.39 13.18
N GLU A 85 -8.36 1.91 12.56
CA GLU A 85 -9.47 1.26 13.28
C GLU A 85 -8.98 0.09 14.13
N ARG A 86 -8.15 -0.79 13.53
CA ARG A 86 -7.62 -1.99 14.20
C ARG A 86 -6.70 -1.64 15.36
N PHE A 87 -5.85 -0.63 15.23
CA PHE A 87 -4.95 -0.18 16.29
C PHE A 87 -5.71 0.48 17.44
N CYS A 88 -6.83 1.15 17.14
CA CYS A 88 -7.70 1.77 18.15
C CYS A 88 -8.73 0.79 18.75
N GLY A 89 -8.80 -0.46 18.27
CA GLY A 89 -9.72 -1.46 18.79
C GLY A 89 -11.17 -1.28 18.33
N ALA A 90 -11.39 -0.51 17.28
CA ALA A 90 -12.71 -0.40 16.66
C ALA A 90 -13.15 -1.76 16.08
N PRO A 91 -14.45 -2.08 16.14
CA PRO A 91 -14.99 -3.28 15.53
C PRO A 91 -14.75 -3.25 14.01
N SER A 92 -14.31 -4.38 13.46
CA SER A 92 -14.07 -4.52 12.02
C SER A 92 -15.35 -4.31 11.22
N THR A 93 -15.37 -3.28 10.38
CA THR A 93 -16.45 -3.06 9.41
C THR A 93 -16.15 -3.67 8.03
N LEU A 94 -14.97 -4.28 7.84
CA LEU A 94 -14.51 -4.76 6.56
C LEU A 94 -15.20 -6.07 6.13
N SER A 95 -16.24 -5.94 5.30
CA SER A 95 -16.86 -7.08 4.61
C SER A 95 -16.06 -7.49 3.35
N PRO A 96 -16.18 -8.75 2.87
CA PRO A 96 -15.54 -9.18 1.63
C PRO A 96 -15.90 -8.30 0.42
N ALA A 97 -17.15 -7.84 0.34
CA ALA A 97 -17.60 -6.93 -0.71
C ALA A 97 -16.94 -5.55 -0.61
N ARG A 98 -16.73 -5.03 0.61
CA ARG A 98 -16.02 -3.76 0.81
C ARG A 98 -14.54 -3.89 0.47
N LEU A 99 -13.89 -4.99 0.84
CA LEU A 99 -12.50 -5.29 0.50
C LEU A 99 -12.31 -5.31 -1.01
N ARG A 100 -13.17 -6.04 -1.73
CA ARG A 100 -13.14 -6.11 -3.20
C ARG A 100 -13.25 -4.71 -3.82
N ARG A 101 -14.28 -3.93 -3.43
CA ARG A 101 -14.47 -2.56 -3.95
C ARG A 101 -13.29 -1.64 -3.67
N LEU A 102 -12.77 -1.65 -2.43
CA LEU A 102 -11.62 -0.82 -2.05
C LEU A 102 -10.41 -1.13 -2.92
N THR A 103 -10.19 -2.42 -3.17
CA THR A 103 -9.05 -2.90 -3.94
C THR A 103 -9.19 -2.60 -5.43
N GLU A 104 -10.40 -2.74 -5.99
CA GLU A 104 -10.72 -2.37 -7.38
C GLU A 104 -10.52 -0.86 -7.58
N GLN A 105 -11.10 -0.02 -6.72
CA GLN A 105 -10.98 1.44 -6.79
C GLN A 105 -9.53 1.92 -6.67
N ALA A 106 -8.77 1.38 -5.71
CA ALA A 106 -7.36 1.73 -5.57
C ALA A 106 -6.54 1.31 -6.80
N SER A 107 -6.84 0.16 -7.39
CA SER A 107 -6.14 -0.31 -8.60
C SER A 107 -6.44 0.57 -9.82
N GLU A 108 -7.70 1.00 -9.97
CA GLU A 108 -8.13 1.91 -11.03
C GLU A 108 -7.51 3.31 -10.92
N LEU A 109 -7.40 3.86 -9.70
CA LEU A 109 -6.74 5.13 -9.46
C LEU A 109 -5.24 5.08 -9.81
N ILE A 110 -4.56 3.99 -9.45
CA ILE A 110 -3.16 3.79 -9.85
C ILE A 110 -3.03 3.65 -11.37
N ALA A 111 -3.89 2.86 -12.01
CA ALA A 111 -3.89 2.72 -13.47
C ALA A 111 -4.13 4.08 -14.18
N THR A 112 -5.03 4.89 -13.65
CA THR A 112 -5.29 6.25 -14.17
C THR A 112 -4.07 7.16 -14.00
N SER A 113 -3.36 7.08 -12.86
CA SER A 113 -2.13 7.84 -12.62
C SER A 113 -1.01 7.46 -13.60
N LEU A 114 -0.90 6.17 -13.94
CA LEU A 114 0.02 5.67 -14.96
C LEU A 114 -0.33 6.22 -16.36
N ALA A 115 -1.60 6.27 -16.72
CA ALA A 115 -2.06 6.78 -18.02
C ALA A 115 -1.94 8.32 -18.13
N GLY A 116 -2.31 9.07 -17.09
CA GLY A 116 -2.24 10.54 -17.08
C GLY A 116 -0.82 11.11 -17.08
N SER A 117 0.16 10.31 -16.65
CA SER A 117 1.58 10.67 -16.72
C SER A 117 2.10 10.75 -18.16
N ALA A 118 1.60 9.87 -19.04
CA ALA A 118 1.98 9.89 -20.47
C ALA A 118 1.50 11.16 -21.19
N VAL A 119 0.39 11.74 -20.75
CA VAL A 119 -0.17 12.98 -21.32
C VAL A 119 0.64 14.22 -20.91
N ARG A 120 1.10 14.30 -19.66
CA ARG A 120 1.88 15.46 -19.17
C ARG A 120 3.32 15.50 -19.69
N ASP A 121 3.93 14.35 -19.98
CA ASP A 121 5.27 14.29 -20.57
C ASP A 121 5.30 14.67 -22.06
N LEU A 122 4.16 14.59 -22.77
CA LEU A 122 4.02 15.08 -24.14
C LEU A 122 3.94 16.62 -24.20
N ASP A 123 3.20 17.24 -23.26
CA ASP A 123 3.13 18.71 -23.16
C ASP A 123 4.50 19.30 -22.80
N ARG A 124 5.23 18.69 -21.86
CA ARG A 124 6.51 19.21 -21.36
C ARG A 124 7.71 19.04 -22.32
N ARG A 125 7.55 18.27 -23.41
CA ARG A 125 8.54 18.12 -24.50
C ARG A 125 8.24 19.01 -25.72
N SER A 126 7.09 19.70 -25.69
CA SER A 126 6.63 20.60 -26.75
C SER A 126 6.92 22.08 -26.44
N GLU A 127 7.58 22.35 -25.31
CA GLU A 127 8.15 23.64 -24.87
C GLU A 127 9.68 23.60 -24.98
#